data_AF-A0A060CBV3-F1
#
_entry.id   AF-A0A060CBV3-F1
#
_cell.length_a   1.000
_cell.length_b   1.000
_cell.length_c   1.000
_cell.angle_alpha   90.00
_cell.angle_beta   90.00
_cell.angle_gamma   90.00
#
_symmetry.space_group_name_H-M   'P 1'
#
loop_
_entity.id
_entity.type
_entity.pdbx_description
1 polymer ?
#
loop_
_entity_poly.entity_id
_entity_poly.type
_entity_poly.pdbx_seq_one_letter_code
_entity_poly.pdbx_strand_id
1 'polypeptide(L)'
;MTVQFPIVIGVYLILKVKRDVPKEIWLIGEMGIDAKDNGLAFFKYLNAEHPEINSVYYIAGDSAAADKVRKIGKTVQTGSFAHKLAFMSARYVLSTHDGYPIPFKGVNWREYKKVCGWLTPNKSTFF
;
A
#
# COMPACT_ATOMS: atom_id res chain seq x y z
N MET A 1 12.25 15.31 0.35
CA MET A 1 13.22 14.19 0.26
C MET A 1 13.93 13.89 1.58
N THR A 2 14.70 14.82 2.15
CA THR A 2 15.63 14.53 3.27
C THR A 2 14.97 14.10 4.58
N VAL A 3 13.80 14.68 4.93
CA VAL A 3 13.17 14.45 6.25
C VAL A 3 12.53 13.07 6.39
N GLN A 4 12.13 12.42 5.29
CA GLN A 4 11.47 11.10 5.36
C GLN A 4 12.45 9.93 5.14
N PHE A 5 13.69 10.19 4.74
CA PHE A 5 14.69 9.13 4.52
C PHE A 5 14.97 8.30 5.78
N PRO A 6 15.14 8.89 6.98
CA PRO A 6 15.30 8.09 8.20
C PRO A 6 14.07 7.23 8.51
N ILE A 7 12.87 7.71 8.16
CA ILE A 7 11.61 6.96 8.34
C ILE A 7 11.57 5.76 7.39
N VAL A 8 11.95 5.94 6.11
CA VAL A 8 12.00 4.85 5.12
C VAL A 8 12.97 3.76 5.57
N ILE A 9 14.19 4.15 5.98
CA ILE A 9 15.19 3.21 6.50
C ILE A 9 14.71 2.55 7.79
N GLY A 10 14.14 3.30 8.72
CA GLY A 10 13.59 2.75 9.96
C GLY A 10 12.49 1.73 9.71
N VAL A 11 11.54 2.04 8.82
CA VAL A 11 10.50 1.09 8.38
C VAL A 11 11.13 -0.15 7.75
N TYR A 12 12.12 0.01 6.87
CA TYR A 12 12.82 -1.11 6.26
C TYR A 12 13.55 -2.00 7.27
N LEU A 13 14.25 -1.41 8.25
CA LEU A 13 14.91 -2.16 9.32
C LEU A 13 13.89 -2.92 10.18
N ILE A 14 12.76 -2.29 10.50
CA ILE A 14 11.65 -2.96 11.19
C ILE A 14 11.19 -4.17 10.39
N LEU A 15 10.99 -4.07 9.07
CA LEU A 15 10.61 -5.20 8.22
C LEU A 15 11.64 -6.34 8.19
N LYS A 16 12.93 -6.03 8.34
CA LYS A 16 14.00 -7.04 8.35
C LYS A 16 14.11 -7.76 9.69
N VAL A 17 13.85 -7.06 10.79
CA VAL A 17 13.96 -7.60 12.15
C VAL A 17 12.68 -8.33 12.57
N LYS A 18 11.51 -7.75 12.25
CA LYS A 18 10.21 -8.30 12.64
C LYS A 18 9.76 -9.40 11.69
N ARG A 19 9.56 -10.61 12.23
CA ARG A 19 9.10 -11.77 11.47
C ARG A 19 7.57 -11.81 11.28
N ASP A 20 6.84 -11.07 12.11
CA ASP A 20 5.38 -10.98 12.16
C ASP A 20 4.78 -9.97 11.17
N VAL A 21 5.61 -9.19 10.46
CA VAL A 21 5.07 -8.27 9.46
C VAL A 21 4.56 -9.06 8.26
N PRO A 22 3.31 -8.79 7.79
CA PRO A 22 2.74 -9.53 6.68
C PRO A 22 3.62 -9.41 5.43
N LYS A 23 3.93 -10.55 4.82
CA LYS A 23 4.71 -10.63 3.59
C LYS A 23 3.77 -10.86 2.41
N GLU A 24 4.27 -10.60 1.21
CA GLU A 24 3.56 -10.85 -0.05
C GLU A 24 2.19 -10.16 -0.15
N ILE A 25 2.08 -8.97 0.45
CA ILE A 25 0.86 -8.17 0.36
C ILE A 25 0.63 -7.73 -1.09
N TRP A 26 -0.64 -7.80 -1.50
CA TRP A 26 -1.17 -7.12 -2.68
C TRP A 26 -1.84 -5.84 -2.19
N LEU A 27 -1.11 -4.72 -2.28
CA LEU A 27 -1.60 -3.42 -1.84
C LEU A 27 -2.38 -2.78 -2.99
N ILE A 28 -3.66 -2.50 -2.77
CA ILE A 28 -4.61 -2.04 -3.79
C ILE A 28 -5.18 -0.70 -3.35
N GLY A 29 -5.43 0.20 -4.31
CA GLY A 29 -6.21 1.40 -4.04
C GLY A 29 -6.37 2.27 -5.28
N GLU A 30 -6.95 3.46 -5.07
CA GLU A 30 -7.14 4.47 -6.10
C GLU A 30 -6.39 5.74 -5.65
N MET A 31 -7.08 6.87 -5.47
CA MET A 31 -6.47 8.10 -4.93
C MET A 31 -6.33 8.08 -3.40
N GLY A 32 -6.75 7.01 -2.74
CA GLY A 32 -6.66 6.83 -1.30
C GLY A 32 -7.66 7.67 -0.50
N ILE A 33 -8.58 8.37 -1.17
CA ILE A 33 -9.73 9.09 -0.56
C ILE A 33 -11.06 8.52 -1.05
N ASP A 34 -11.04 7.78 -2.16
CA ASP A 34 -12.18 7.14 -2.79
C ASP A 34 -11.90 5.65 -3.11
N ALA A 35 -12.98 4.98 -3.47
CA ALA A 35 -13.02 3.60 -3.94
C ALA A 35 -14.29 3.47 -4.80
N LYS A 36 -14.17 3.73 -6.10
CA LYS A 36 -15.32 3.82 -7.00
C LYS A 36 -15.20 2.94 -8.23
N ASP A 37 -14.01 2.48 -8.57
CA ASP A 37 -13.69 2.02 -9.91
C ASP A 37 -12.99 0.64 -9.84
N ASN A 38 -12.12 0.38 -10.80
CA ASN A 38 -11.40 -0.89 -11.00
C ASN A 38 -10.67 -1.39 -9.74
N GLY A 39 -10.10 -0.50 -8.93
CA GLY A 39 -9.39 -0.88 -7.70
C GLY A 39 -10.32 -1.59 -6.71
N LEU A 40 -11.51 -1.02 -6.49
CA LEU A 40 -12.52 -1.60 -5.62
C LEU A 40 -13.08 -2.91 -6.18
N ALA A 41 -13.40 -2.94 -7.48
CA ALA A 41 -13.92 -4.13 -8.14
C ALA A 41 -12.93 -5.30 -8.04
N PHE A 42 -11.64 -5.04 -8.32
CA PHE A 42 -10.60 -6.05 -8.22
C PHE A 42 -10.38 -6.53 -6.78
N PHE A 43 -10.35 -5.61 -5.81
CA PHE A 43 -10.26 -5.96 -4.40
C PHE A 43 -11.43 -6.86 -3.95
N LYS A 44 -12.64 -6.55 -4.38
CA LYS A 44 -13.83 -7.38 -4.11
C LYS A 44 -13.69 -8.77 -4.72
N TYR A 45 -13.25 -8.86 -5.99
CA TYR A 45 -13.02 -10.13 -6.66
C TYR A 45 -11.99 -10.99 -5.92
N LEU A 46 -10.85 -10.41 -5.53
CA LEU A 46 -9.82 -11.15 -4.79
C LEU A 46 -10.32 -11.66 -3.43
N ASN A 47 -11.05 -10.86 -2.66
CA ASN A 47 -11.53 -11.32 -1.35
C ASN A 47 -12.64 -12.37 -1.46
N ALA A 48 -13.39 -12.39 -2.57
CA ALA A 48 -14.46 -13.36 -2.80
C ALA A 48 -13.93 -14.68 -3.39
N GLU A 49 -13.10 -14.60 -4.43
CA GLU A 49 -12.70 -15.75 -5.25
C GLU A 49 -11.28 -16.25 -4.92
N HIS A 50 -10.44 -15.41 -4.33
CA HIS A 50 -9.03 -15.70 -4.02
C HIS A 50 -8.63 -15.32 -2.58
N PRO A 51 -9.32 -15.85 -1.54
CA PRO A 51 -9.04 -15.52 -0.14
C PRO A 51 -7.64 -15.92 0.33
N GLU A 52 -6.93 -16.77 -0.40
CA GLU A 52 -5.52 -17.10 -0.20
C GLU A 52 -4.59 -15.91 -0.47
N ILE A 53 -5.02 -14.94 -1.29
CA ILE A 53 -4.25 -13.74 -1.60
C ILE A 53 -4.42 -12.73 -0.47
N ASN A 54 -3.30 -12.35 0.15
CA ASN A 54 -3.27 -11.33 1.19
C ASN A 54 -3.42 -9.92 0.59
N SER A 55 -4.64 -9.59 0.18
CA SER A 55 -5.01 -8.29 -0.35
C SER A 55 -5.26 -7.28 0.76
N VAL A 56 -4.78 -6.05 0.57
CA VAL A 56 -4.97 -4.94 1.51
C VAL A 56 -5.33 -3.70 0.71
N TYR A 57 -6.41 -3.02 1.11
CA TYR A 57 -6.83 -1.77 0.46
C TYR A 57 -6.38 -0.54 1.26
N TYR A 58 -5.77 0.46 0.64
CA TYR A 58 -5.49 1.74 1.30
C TYR A 58 -6.61 2.76 1.02
N ILE A 59 -7.16 3.33 2.09
CA ILE A 59 -8.24 4.32 1.99
C ILE A 59 -8.23 5.28 3.19
N ALA A 60 -8.67 6.52 3.00
CA ALA A 60 -8.82 7.50 4.07
C ALA A 60 -9.80 6.98 5.13
N GLY A 61 -9.52 7.27 6.41
CA GLY A 61 -10.21 6.61 7.53
C GLY A 61 -11.68 6.98 7.70
N ASP A 62 -12.09 8.18 7.29
CA ASP A 62 -13.40 8.73 7.64
C ASP A 62 -14.20 9.06 6.38
N SER A 63 -14.70 8.02 5.70
CA SER A 63 -15.62 8.20 4.57
C SER A 63 -16.57 7.01 4.40
N ALA A 64 -17.74 7.27 3.83
CA ALA A 64 -18.69 6.21 3.46
C ALA A 64 -18.06 5.20 2.48
N ALA A 65 -17.06 5.62 1.69
CA ALA A 65 -16.28 4.71 0.85
C ALA A 65 -15.42 3.79 1.71
N ALA A 66 -14.71 4.32 2.71
CA ALA A 66 -13.91 3.52 3.65
C ALA A 66 -14.75 2.44 4.35
N ASP A 67 -15.95 2.78 4.79
CA ASP A 67 -16.86 1.83 5.44
C ASP A 67 -17.33 0.72 4.50
N LYS A 68 -17.53 1.03 3.22
CA LYS A 68 -17.83 0.00 2.21
C LYS A 68 -16.66 -0.94 2.01
N VAL A 69 -15.44 -0.41 1.89
CA VAL A 69 -14.23 -1.22 1.65
C VAL A 69 -13.89 -2.09 2.86
N ARG A 70 -14.02 -1.57 4.08
CA ARG A 70 -13.80 -2.33 5.33
C ARG A 70 -14.69 -3.55 5.46
N LYS A 71 -15.90 -3.52 4.88
CA LYS A 71 -16.81 -4.67 4.85
C LYS A 71 -16.37 -5.77 3.88
N ILE A 72 -15.48 -5.47 2.94
CA ILE A 72 -15.00 -6.41 1.92
C ILE A 72 -13.77 -7.18 2.43
N GLY A 73 -12.82 -6.50 3.06
CA GLY A 73 -11.56 -7.12 3.47
C GLY A 73 -10.65 -6.19 4.26
N LYS A 74 -9.36 -6.56 4.35
CA LYS A 74 -8.37 -5.82 5.14
C LYS A 74 -8.11 -4.44 4.54
N THR A 75 -8.12 -3.41 5.40
CA THR A 75 -7.84 -2.03 5.00
C THR A 75 -6.76 -1.39 5.87
N VAL A 76 -6.01 -0.45 5.30
CA VAL A 76 -5.09 0.44 6.03
C VAL A 76 -5.42 1.90 5.74
N GLN A 77 -5.24 2.77 6.73
CA GLN A 77 -5.50 4.19 6.55
C GLN A 77 -4.42 4.85 5.67
N THR A 78 -4.83 5.62 4.66
CA THR A 78 -3.92 6.36 3.78
C THR A 78 -2.91 7.21 4.57
N GLY A 79 -1.61 7.11 4.24
CA GLY A 79 -0.52 7.83 4.93
C GLY A 79 -0.16 7.35 6.35
N SER A 80 -0.91 6.41 6.94
CA SER A 80 -0.63 5.89 8.28
C SER A 80 0.67 5.08 8.34
N PHE A 81 1.17 4.82 9.56
CA PHE A 81 2.32 3.94 9.75
C PHE A 81 2.04 2.51 9.25
N ALA A 82 0.82 2.01 9.44
CA ALA A 82 0.39 0.72 8.90
C ALA A 82 0.44 0.69 7.37
N HIS A 83 0.05 1.79 6.71
CA HIS A 83 0.18 1.89 5.26
C HIS A 83 1.64 1.94 4.81
N LYS A 84 2.53 2.65 5.53
CA LYS A 84 3.98 2.62 5.25
C LYS A 84 4.57 1.21 5.34
N LEU A 85 4.20 0.45 6.37
CA LEU A 85 4.59 -0.95 6.51
C LEU A 85 4.05 -1.78 5.35
N ALA A 86 2.74 -1.73 5.11
CA ALA A 86 2.08 -2.49 4.05
C ALA A 86 2.68 -2.19 2.66
N PHE A 87 2.93 -0.91 2.36
CA PHE A 87 3.58 -0.49 1.12
C PHE A 87 4.99 -1.07 1.01
N MET A 88 5.81 -0.99 2.06
CA MET A 88 7.18 -1.48 2.02
C MET A 88 7.26 -3.02 2.00
N SER A 89 6.28 -3.73 2.56
CA SER A 89 6.18 -5.19 2.51
C SER A 89 5.46 -5.75 1.27
N ALA A 90 4.78 -4.90 0.50
CA ALA A 90 4.00 -5.32 -0.66
C ALA A 90 4.89 -5.94 -1.75
N ARG A 91 4.44 -7.09 -2.27
CA ARG A 91 4.99 -7.69 -3.50
C ARG A 91 4.38 -7.02 -4.72
N TYR A 92 3.10 -6.68 -4.64
CA TYR A 92 2.37 -6.00 -5.70
C TYR A 92 1.71 -4.74 -5.16
N VAL A 93 1.92 -3.63 -5.85
CA VAL A 93 1.20 -2.37 -5.60
C VAL A 93 0.38 -2.06 -6.84
N LEU A 94 -0.93 -2.03 -6.69
CA LEU A 94 -1.91 -1.87 -7.76
C LEU A 94 -2.70 -0.60 -7.49
N SER A 95 -2.65 0.34 -8.43
CA SER A 95 -3.41 1.59 -8.35
C SER A 95 -3.90 1.98 -9.73
N THR A 96 -4.90 2.85 -9.81
CA THR A 96 -5.32 3.49 -11.07
C THR A 96 -4.57 4.78 -11.35
N HIS A 97 -3.81 5.28 -10.38
CA HIS A 97 -3.06 6.53 -10.47
C HIS A 97 -1.65 6.38 -9.91
N ASP A 98 -0.65 6.86 -10.65
CA ASP A 98 0.74 6.91 -10.18
C ASP A 98 0.91 7.89 -9.02
N GLY A 99 1.81 7.57 -8.11
CA GLY A 99 2.13 8.39 -6.93
C GLY A 99 1.20 8.24 -5.73
N TYR A 100 -0.10 8.01 -5.92
CA TYR A 100 -1.08 7.91 -4.82
C TYR A 100 -0.84 6.76 -3.81
N PRO A 101 -0.33 5.59 -4.22
CA PRO A 101 0.01 4.53 -3.28
C PRO A 101 1.11 4.90 -2.29
N ILE A 102 1.91 5.94 -2.55
CA ILE A 102 3.11 6.25 -1.78
C ILE A 102 2.70 6.94 -0.46
N PRO A 103 2.88 6.29 0.71
CA PRO A 103 2.44 6.86 1.99
C PRO A 103 3.47 7.83 2.61
N PHE A 104 4.39 8.35 1.80
CA PHE A 104 5.49 9.21 2.22
C PHE A 104 5.29 10.62 1.64
N LYS A 105 5.05 11.60 2.51
CA LYS A 105 4.75 12.98 2.11
C LYS A 105 6.00 13.71 1.61
N GLY A 106 5.84 14.55 0.58
CA GLY A 106 6.90 15.44 0.08
C GLY A 106 8.10 14.69 -0.50
N VAL A 107 7.87 13.48 -1.02
CA VAL A 107 8.89 12.67 -1.70
C VAL A 107 8.66 12.76 -3.21
N ASN A 108 9.74 13.01 -3.95
CA ASN A 108 9.72 12.91 -5.40
C ASN A 108 9.53 11.44 -5.80
N TRP A 109 8.50 11.15 -6.59
CA TRP A 109 8.15 9.77 -6.93
C TRP A 109 9.27 9.02 -7.66
N ARG A 110 10.04 9.68 -8.52
CA ARG A 110 11.13 9.05 -9.29
C ARG A 110 12.28 8.65 -8.39
N GLU A 111 12.65 9.55 -7.49
CA GLU A 111 13.70 9.30 -6.50
C GLU A 111 13.26 8.21 -5.52
N TYR A 112 11.99 8.24 -5.13
CA TYR A 112 11.41 7.22 -4.26
C TYR A 112 11.40 5.83 -4.91
N LYS A 113 11.01 5.71 -6.19
CA LYS A 113 11.06 4.41 -6.91
C LYS A 113 12.49 3.89 -7.03
N LYS A 114 13.50 4.76 -7.17
CA LYS A 114 14.92 4.34 -7.12
C LYS A 114 15.30 3.75 -5.76
N VAL A 115 14.99 4.47 -4.67
CA VAL A 115 15.31 4.03 -3.30
C VAL A 115 14.55 2.75 -2.94
N CYS A 116 13.24 2.69 -3.21
CA CYS A 116 12.44 1.51 -2.95
C CYS A 116 12.76 0.35 -3.89
N GLY A 117 13.19 0.62 -5.13
CA GLY A 117 13.71 -0.41 -6.02
C GLY A 117 14.94 -1.09 -5.43
N TRP A 118 15.82 -0.34 -4.77
CA TRP A 118 16.97 -0.91 -4.06
C TRP A 118 16.57 -1.68 -2.79
N LEU A 119 15.67 -1.11 -1.97
CA LEU A 119 15.25 -1.72 -0.69
C LEU A 119 14.31 -2.91 -0.87
N THR A 120 13.46 -2.89 -1.90
CA THR A 120 12.39 -3.86 -2.16
C THR A 120 12.46 -4.33 -3.63
N PRO A 121 13.53 -5.03 -4.04
CA PRO A 121 13.79 -5.32 -5.46
C PRO A 121 12.75 -6.24 -6.10
N ASN A 122 12.03 -7.03 -5.32
CA ASN A 122 11.01 -7.97 -5.80
C ASN A 122 9.60 -7.36 -5.91
N LYS A 123 9.46 -6.04 -5.70
CA LYS A 123 8.17 -5.35 -5.79
C LYS A 123 7.84 -5.01 -7.24
N SER A 124 6.64 -5.36 -7.67
CA SER A 124 6.08 -4.88 -8.95
C SER A 124 4.98 -3.86 -8.67
N THR A 125 4.88 -2.84 -9.53
CA THR A 125 3.87 -1.78 -9.40
C THR A 125 3.13 -1.64 -10.71
N PHE A 126 1.80 -1.55 -10.65
CA PHE A 126 0.91 -1.42 -11.79
C PHE A 126 0.01 -0.19 -11.59
N PHE A 127 -0.15 0.58 -12.68
CA PHE A 127 -0.93 1.82 -12.73
C PHE A 127 -1.92 1.77 -13.90
#